data_AF-A0A6A3RK00-F1
#
_entry.id   AF-A0A6A3RK00-F1
#
_cell.length_a   1.000
_cell.length_b   1.000
_cell.length_c   1.000
_cell.angle_alpha   90.00
_cell.angle_beta   90.00
_cell.angle_gamma   90.00
#
_symmetry.space_group_name_H-M   'P 1'
#
loop_
_entity.id
_entity.type
_entity.pdbx_description
1 polymer ?
#
loop_
_entity_poly.entity_id
_entity_poly.type
_entity_poly.pdbx_seq_one_letter_code
_entity_poly.pdbx_strand_id
1 'polypeptide(L)'
;MPAPTTQYVDVSNWSYRMWWIFLLVVHLVTGIHNVLYALFYSKLKSTYLYESLDSAGVGMPGKDHRVIAGMNATMAALHCAAVFQMTVASIWREDLVFSLWKEEKGDAYGIAKNDSTTENRSCLRGLGRLHWNVWGRRGLLGVNGNNFYPVLITREIVEKALQMIMVKRMSWYLSGTPLSWFYVLMLTLNCLTSVVTYSALRRVNEARRRFTCITCDCILNVLSCIAAPLVVALKYANEYDPEIAGFALEKWYNDEWSAHALNEFQMVVIVSRTDFACRIIFSLCVLITASNLKDLLRRFHTKTKRIACDADSVRIQENEGNLDTTAHAPSVPGAVQQTSTLVKVANSYSETGLCTHGQRFALRLIHLLFGVWGVVILALQVQASSQHELLQCVSQADSWKASKPSCTLAMIDCHELGISGNKDEVEATWGDLDRSTVTTLVIRHCPALEIPNSITDFHLITGFKIYNSTINDWGTAAAISSFHPNLVWVHLLRVNMKNVNCEAQFGIVYPIDSEDTINALQ
;
A
#
# COMPACT_ATOMS: atom_id res chain seq x y z
N MET A 1 32.42 -32.11 2.87
CA MET A 1 31.42 -31.14 3.39
C MET A 1 30.13 -31.33 2.61
N PRO A 2 28.97 -31.55 3.25
CA PRO A 2 27.72 -31.56 2.52
C PRO A 2 27.46 -30.15 1.97
N ALA A 3 27.06 -30.06 0.70
CA ALA A 3 26.72 -28.79 0.07
C ALA A 3 25.62 -28.09 0.89
N PRO A 4 25.72 -26.78 1.12
CA PRO A 4 24.68 -26.04 1.83
C PRO A 4 23.36 -26.20 1.06
N THR A 5 22.34 -26.73 1.72
CA THR A 5 21.00 -26.88 1.12
C THR A 5 20.46 -25.50 0.77
N THR A 6 20.36 -25.19 -0.52
CA THR A 6 20.05 -23.85 -1.07
C THR A 6 18.59 -23.42 -0.93
N GLN A 7 17.79 -24.16 -0.15
CA GLN A 7 16.35 -23.98 0.02
C GLN A 7 15.94 -23.16 1.26
N TYR A 8 16.86 -22.91 2.19
CA TYR A 8 16.58 -22.22 3.46
C TYR A 8 17.58 -21.10 3.72
N VAL A 9 17.16 -20.11 4.50
CA VAL A 9 18.04 -19.09 5.06
C VAL A 9 18.37 -19.47 6.50
N ASP A 10 19.56 -20.05 6.66
CA ASP A 10 20.10 -20.35 7.99
C ASP A 10 20.59 -19.05 8.66
N VAL A 11 20.02 -18.77 9.83
CA VAL A 11 20.33 -17.60 10.66
C VAL A 11 20.83 -18.01 12.05
N SER A 12 21.60 -17.12 12.69
CA SER A 12 22.01 -17.31 14.08
C SER A 12 20.80 -17.29 15.02
N ASN A 13 20.95 -17.84 16.23
CA ASN A 13 19.86 -17.84 17.21
C ASN A 13 19.34 -16.43 17.50
N TRP A 14 20.24 -15.45 17.70
CA TRP A 14 19.83 -14.07 17.95
C TRP A 14 19.07 -13.46 16.76
N SER A 15 19.58 -13.64 15.54
CA SER A 15 18.90 -13.15 14.33
C SER A 15 17.52 -13.81 14.15
N TYR A 16 17.40 -15.10 14.46
CA TYR A 16 16.10 -15.79 14.45
C TYR A 16 15.11 -15.16 15.45
N ARG A 17 15.55 -14.79 16.66
CA ARG A 17 14.68 -14.10 17.64
C ARG A 17 14.21 -12.75 17.09
N MET A 18 15.09 -11.98 16.46
CA MET A 18 14.74 -10.70 15.84
C MET A 18 13.71 -10.87 14.73
N TRP A 19 13.86 -11.89 13.87
CA TRP A 19 12.86 -12.21 12.83
C TRP A 19 11.53 -12.65 13.42
N TRP A 20 11.54 -13.39 14.52
CA TRP A 20 10.32 -13.77 15.24
C TRP A 20 9.58 -12.53 15.76
N ILE A 21 10.29 -11.60 16.40
CA ILE A 21 9.72 -10.33 16.88
C ILE A 21 9.21 -9.49 15.70
N PHE A 22 10.00 -9.36 14.62
CA PHE A 22 9.60 -8.61 13.43
C PHE A 22 8.27 -9.14 12.86
N LEU A 23 8.15 -10.44 12.65
CA LEU A 23 6.92 -11.04 12.11
C LEU A 23 5.74 -10.93 13.08
N LEU A 24 5.99 -11.01 14.39
CA LEU A 24 4.98 -10.75 15.40
C LEU A 24 4.45 -9.31 15.30
N VAL A 25 5.36 -8.33 15.23
CA VAL A 25 5.02 -6.91 15.08
C VAL A 25 4.25 -6.65 13.79
N VAL A 26 4.66 -7.24 12.67
CA VAL A 26 3.93 -7.14 11.38
C VAL A 26 2.48 -7.60 11.54
N HIS A 27 2.24 -8.76 12.16
CA HIS A 27 0.88 -9.25 12.36
C HIS A 27 0.10 -8.42 13.37
N LEU A 28 0.72 -7.96 14.47
CA LEU A 28 0.07 -7.11 15.47
C LEU A 28 -0.36 -5.77 14.88
N VAL A 29 0.56 -5.06 14.22
CA VAL A 29 0.29 -3.74 13.61
C VAL A 29 -0.82 -3.84 12.56
N THR A 30 -0.73 -4.82 11.66
CA THR A 30 -1.75 -5.02 10.61
C THR A 30 -3.08 -5.49 11.20
N GLY A 31 -3.05 -6.36 12.22
CA GLY A 31 -4.24 -6.83 12.93
C GLY A 31 -4.96 -5.71 13.66
N ILE A 32 -4.22 -4.89 14.43
CA ILE A 32 -4.76 -3.71 15.12
C ILE A 32 -5.37 -2.73 14.12
N HIS A 33 -4.68 -2.42 13.02
CA HIS A 33 -5.22 -1.56 11.97
C HIS A 33 -6.58 -2.06 11.46
N ASN A 34 -6.69 -3.35 11.12
CA ASN A 34 -7.94 -3.95 10.67
C ASN A 34 -9.03 -3.95 11.76
N VAL A 35 -8.68 -4.17 13.04
CA VAL A 35 -9.63 -4.05 14.17
C VAL A 35 -10.16 -2.62 14.27
N LEU A 36 -9.27 -1.62 14.21
CA LEU A 36 -9.66 -0.22 14.27
C LEU A 36 -10.60 0.15 13.11
N TYR A 37 -10.33 -0.32 11.89
CA TYR A 37 -11.24 -0.12 10.76
C TYR A 37 -12.58 -0.81 10.95
N ALA A 38 -12.59 -2.05 11.47
CA ALA A 38 -13.83 -2.75 11.77
C ALA A 38 -14.69 -1.99 12.80
N LEU A 39 -14.06 -1.48 13.87
CA LEU A 39 -14.73 -0.67 14.89
C LEU A 39 -15.19 0.68 14.33
N PHE A 40 -14.34 1.36 13.57
CA PHE A 40 -14.65 2.64 12.95
C PHE A 40 -15.90 2.52 12.07
N TYR A 41 -15.93 1.59 11.11
CA TYR A 41 -17.11 1.41 10.23
C TYR A 41 -18.34 0.82 10.94
N SER A 42 -18.18 0.17 12.09
CA SER A 42 -19.33 -0.29 12.88
C SER A 42 -20.10 0.87 13.53
N LYS A 43 -19.41 1.99 13.81
CA LYS A 43 -19.99 3.16 14.49
C LYS A 43 -20.16 4.37 13.59
N LEU A 44 -19.37 4.49 12.51
CA LEU A 44 -19.32 5.67 11.64
C LEU A 44 -20.70 6.18 11.24
N LYS A 45 -21.60 5.28 10.83
CA LYS A 45 -22.96 5.67 10.37
C LYS A 45 -23.75 6.51 11.40
N SER A 46 -23.48 6.37 12.70
CA SER A 46 -24.19 7.09 13.76
C SER A 46 -23.44 8.33 14.28
N THR A 47 -22.40 8.79 13.59
CA THR A 47 -21.59 9.93 14.04
C THR A 47 -21.83 11.16 13.19
N TYR A 48 -21.71 12.35 13.78
CA TYR A 48 -21.79 13.62 13.04
C TYR A 48 -20.74 13.73 11.92
N LEU A 49 -19.57 13.09 12.13
CA LEU A 49 -18.56 12.95 11.07
C LEU A 49 -19.13 12.29 9.80
N TYR A 50 -19.96 11.26 9.91
CA TYR A 50 -20.54 10.62 8.72
C TYR A 50 -21.53 11.53 8.03
N GLU A 51 -22.39 12.22 8.77
CA GLU A 51 -23.34 13.18 8.19
C GLU A 51 -22.62 14.27 7.41
N SER A 52 -21.53 14.80 7.97
CA SER A 52 -20.69 15.81 7.31
C SER A 52 -20.04 15.24 6.03
N LEU A 53 -19.45 14.05 6.10
CA LEU A 53 -18.83 13.41 4.94
C LEU A 53 -19.83 13.04 3.84
N ASP A 54 -21.00 12.50 4.22
CA ASP A 54 -22.07 12.12 3.29
C ASP A 54 -22.65 13.36 2.58
N SER A 55 -22.84 14.46 3.31
CA SER A 55 -23.25 15.75 2.74
C SER A 55 -22.23 16.34 1.76
N ALA A 56 -20.94 16.07 1.97
CA ALA A 56 -19.85 16.46 1.08
C ALA A 56 -19.63 15.47 -0.08
N GLY A 57 -20.38 14.37 -0.14
CA GLY A 57 -20.19 13.31 -1.14
C GLY A 57 -18.90 12.49 -0.97
N VAL A 58 -18.32 12.47 0.24
CA VAL A 58 -17.06 11.79 0.55
C VAL A 58 -17.30 10.45 1.25
N GLY A 59 -16.76 9.38 0.66
CA GLY A 59 -16.81 8.03 1.25
C GLY A 59 -17.95 7.17 0.70
N MET A 60 -17.89 5.87 0.98
CA MET A 60 -18.94 4.93 0.58
C MET A 60 -20.21 5.11 1.43
N PRO A 61 -21.41 4.93 0.82
CA PRO A 61 -22.68 5.10 1.54
C PRO A 61 -22.83 4.16 2.73
N GLY A 62 -23.60 4.59 3.73
CA GLY A 62 -23.82 3.85 4.99
C GLY A 62 -24.35 2.42 4.84
N LYS A 63 -24.92 2.05 3.70
CA LYS A 63 -25.36 0.66 3.40
C LYS A 63 -24.18 -0.32 3.29
N ASP A 64 -23.02 0.16 2.84
CA ASP A 64 -21.84 -0.67 2.59
C ASP A 64 -20.96 -0.83 3.84
N HIS A 65 -21.16 -0.01 4.88
CA HIS A 65 -20.34 0.02 6.10
C HIS A 65 -20.29 -1.33 6.83
N ARG A 66 -21.40 -2.09 6.84
CA ARG A 66 -21.43 -3.43 7.45
C ARG A 66 -20.51 -4.42 6.75
N VAL A 67 -20.47 -4.39 5.41
CA VAL A 67 -19.61 -5.26 4.60
C VAL A 67 -18.14 -4.88 4.83
N ILE A 68 -17.85 -3.58 4.83
CA ILE A 68 -16.52 -3.05 5.11
C ILE A 68 -16.04 -3.50 6.50
N ALA A 69 -16.86 -3.30 7.53
CA ALA A 69 -16.53 -3.70 8.89
C ALA A 69 -16.29 -5.21 9.00
N GLY A 70 -17.17 -6.03 8.39
CA GLY A 70 -17.06 -7.49 8.41
C GLY A 70 -15.79 -8.03 7.74
N MET A 71 -15.40 -7.48 6.59
CA MET A 71 -14.17 -7.90 5.91
C MET A 71 -12.91 -7.51 6.68
N ASN A 72 -12.86 -6.29 7.24
CA ASN A 72 -11.76 -5.88 8.12
C ASN A 72 -11.70 -6.73 9.39
N ALA A 73 -12.84 -7.07 10.00
CA ALA A 73 -12.89 -8.00 11.14
C ALA A 73 -12.37 -9.40 10.77
N THR A 74 -12.66 -9.86 9.55
CA THR A 74 -12.13 -11.13 9.04
C THR A 74 -10.62 -11.08 8.86
N MET A 75 -10.09 -10.02 8.25
CA MET A 75 -8.64 -9.81 8.11
C MET A 75 -7.95 -9.74 9.48
N ALA A 76 -8.52 -8.99 10.43
CA ALA A 76 -8.05 -8.94 11.81
C ALA A 76 -8.00 -10.33 12.45
N ALA A 77 -9.07 -11.14 12.31
CA ALA A 77 -9.11 -12.49 12.84
C ALA A 77 -7.99 -13.38 12.28
N LEU A 78 -7.66 -13.28 10.99
CA LEU A 78 -6.55 -14.00 10.36
C LEU A 78 -5.19 -13.59 10.94
N HIS A 79 -4.95 -12.29 11.12
CA HIS A 79 -3.73 -11.78 11.76
C HIS A 79 -3.63 -12.22 13.23
N CYS A 80 -4.72 -12.12 13.98
CA CYS A 80 -4.80 -12.58 15.37
C CYS A 80 -4.56 -14.09 15.49
N ALA A 81 -5.09 -14.89 14.57
CA ALA A 81 -4.83 -16.33 14.53
C ALA A 81 -3.34 -16.62 14.29
N ALA A 82 -2.68 -15.87 13.41
CA ALA A 82 -1.23 -15.99 13.19
C ALA A 82 -0.41 -15.60 14.43
N VAL A 83 -0.79 -14.52 15.13
CA VAL A 83 -0.17 -14.12 16.40
C VAL A 83 -0.35 -15.21 17.45
N PHE A 84 -1.58 -15.70 17.63
CA PHE A 84 -1.90 -16.76 18.58
C PHE A 84 -1.10 -18.04 18.30
N GLN A 85 -1.01 -18.45 17.03
CA GLN A 85 -0.20 -19.60 16.65
C GLN A 85 1.29 -19.40 16.99
N MET A 86 1.85 -18.23 16.71
CA MET A 86 3.25 -17.92 17.02
C MET A 86 3.52 -17.92 18.53
N THR A 87 2.66 -17.29 19.32
CA THR A 87 2.84 -17.18 20.78
C THR A 87 2.62 -18.51 21.48
N VAL A 88 1.50 -19.19 21.21
CA VAL A 88 1.17 -20.48 21.85
C VAL A 88 2.16 -21.57 21.46
N ALA A 89 2.56 -21.66 20.19
CA ALA A 89 3.58 -22.63 19.78
C ALA A 89 4.92 -22.38 20.48
N SER A 90 5.28 -21.10 20.68
CA SER A 90 6.53 -20.74 21.33
C SER A 90 6.53 -21.04 22.83
N ILE A 91 5.41 -20.77 23.51
CA ILE A 91 5.23 -21.11 24.92
C ILE A 91 5.26 -22.63 25.11
N TRP A 92 4.51 -23.37 24.30
CA TRP A 92 4.37 -24.81 24.48
C TRP A 92 5.66 -25.59 24.18
N ARG A 93 6.49 -25.08 23.27
CA ARG A 93 7.78 -25.70 22.91
C ARG A 93 8.96 -25.14 23.71
N GLU A 94 8.71 -24.17 24.60
CA GLU A 94 9.72 -23.42 25.36
C GLU A 94 10.83 -22.84 24.46
N ASP A 95 10.51 -22.59 23.20
CA ASP A 95 11.43 -22.10 22.19
C ASP A 95 10.65 -21.34 21.11
N LEU A 96 11.22 -20.27 20.55
CA LEU A 96 10.52 -19.44 19.56
C LEU A 96 10.25 -20.23 18.27
N VAL A 97 8.98 -20.48 17.97
CA VAL A 97 8.53 -21.20 16.78
C VAL A 97 7.39 -20.44 16.12
N PHE A 98 7.28 -20.54 14.80
CA PHE A 98 6.31 -19.80 14.00
C PHE A 98 4.93 -20.46 13.87
N SER A 99 4.85 -21.78 14.08
CA SER A 99 3.62 -22.56 13.91
C SER A 99 3.57 -23.72 14.91
N LEU A 100 2.36 -24.09 15.34
CA LEU A 100 2.13 -25.27 16.16
C LEU A 100 2.46 -26.57 15.42
N TRP A 101 2.23 -26.57 14.10
CA TRP A 101 2.39 -27.75 13.26
C TRP A 101 3.88 -27.98 12.97
N LYS A 102 4.37 -29.16 13.33
CA LYS A 102 5.71 -29.60 12.93
C LYS A 102 5.65 -29.82 11.42
N GLU A 103 6.55 -29.23 10.64
CA GLU A 103 6.81 -29.74 9.29
C GLU A 103 7.10 -31.23 9.47
N GLU A 104 6.17 -32.10 9.03
CA GLU A 104 6.48 -33.50 8.83
C GLU A 104 7.66 -33.49 7.87
N LYS A 105 8.84 -33.82 8.41
CA LYS A 105 9.99 -34.16 7.59
C LYS A 105 9.49 -35.23 6.65
N GLY A 106 9.50 -34.92 5.36
CA GLY A 106 8.98 -35.80 4.31
C GLY A 106 9.40 -37.25 4.58
N ASP A 107 8.39 -38.11 4.49
CA ASP A 107 8.42 -39.55 4.61
C ASP A 107 9.81 -40.18 4.43
N ALA A 108 10.47 -40.44 5.55
CA ALA A 108 11.25 -41.66 5.68
C ALA A 108 10.25 -42.76 6.02
N TYR A 109 9.79 -43.46 4.97
CA TYR A 109 9.24 -44.81 4.97
C TYR A 109 8.52 -45.27 6.26
N GLY A 110 7.18 -45.26 6.21
CA GLY A 110 6.29 -46.22 6.86
C GLY A 110 6.37 -46.38 8.39
N ILE A 111 5.30 -45.96 9.08
CA ILE A 111 4.46 -46.81 9.97
C ILE A 111 3.38 -45.88 10.54
N ALA A 112 2.15 -46.02 10.04
CA ALA A 112 0.99 -45.36 10.61
C ALA A 112 0.63 -46.05 11.94
N LYS A 113 0.70 -45.31 13.05
CA LYS A 113 0.10 -45.73 14.31
C LYS A 113 -1.30 -45.10 14.39
N ASN A 114 -2.32 -45.96 14.33
CA ASN A 114 -3.72 -45.57 14.52
C ASN A 114 -3.92 -45.12 15.97
N ASP A 115 -4.45 -43.91 16.17
CA ASP A 115 -4.99 -43.51 17.46
C ASP A 115 -6.37 -42.84 17.28
N SER A 116 -7.35 -43.41 17.96
CA SER A 116 -8.79 -43.18 17.79
C SER A 116 -9.29 -42.11 18.75
N THR A 117 -9.33 -40.87 18.29
CA THR A 117 -10.08 -39.76 18.90
C THR A 117 -10.62 -38.88 17.78
N THR A 118 -11.77 -39.27 17.22
CA THR A 118 -12.18 -38.88 15.86
C THR A 118 -13.65 -38.48 15.79
N GLU A 119 -14.02 -37.32 16.35
CA GLU A 119 -15.21 -36.61 15.85
C GLU A 119 -14.96 -35.09 15.74
N ASN A 120 -14.43 -34.43 16.77
CA ASN A 120 -14.15 -32.98 16.71
C ASN A 120 -12.90 -32.57 15.89
N ARG A 121 -12.12 -33.53 15.41
CA ARG A 121 -10.88 -33.31 14.62
C ARG A 121 -11.10 -33.31 13.10
N SER A 122 -12.30 -33.58 12.60
CA SER A 122 -12.58 -33.71 11.16
C SER A 122 -12.59 -32.34 10.46
N CYS A 123 -13.29 -31.36 11.02
CA CYS A 123 -13.36 -29.99 10.49
C CYS A 123 -12.01 -29.27 10.58
N LEU A 124 -11.31 -29.37 11.72
CA LEU A 124 -9.95 -28.85 11.92
C LEU A 124 -8.92 -29.48 10.96
N ARG A 125 -9.05 -30.79 10.63
CA ARG A 125 -8.22 -31.44 9.61
C ARG A 125 -8.57 -31.01 8.19
N GLY A 126 -9.82 -30.68 7.91
CA GLY A 126 -10.27 -30.13 6.63
C GLY A 126 -9.69 -28.74 6.37
N LEU A 127 -9.86 -27.83 7.33
CA LEU A 127 -9.26 -26.49 7.30
C LEU A 127 -7.73 -26.53 7.28
N GLY A 128 -7.11 -27.44 8.04
CA GLY A 128 -5.65 -27.65 8.02
C GLY A 128 -5.12 -28.09 6.66
N ARG A 129 -5.84 -28.97 5.95
CA ARG A 129 -5.49 -29.40 4.58
C ARG A 129 -5.67 -28.28 3.55
N LEU A 130 -6.74 -27.51 3.64
CA LEU A 130 -7.00 -26.40 2.73
C LEU A 130 -5.99 -25.27 2.93
N HIS A 131 -5.66 -24.95 4.18
CA HIS A 131 -4.56 -24.06 4.55
C HIS A 131 -3.21 -24.57 4.01
N TRP A 132 -2.89 -25.85 4.18
CA TRP A 132 -1.61 -26.41 3.67
C TRP A 132 -1.53 -26.44 2.14
N ASN A 133 -2.63 -26.67 1.44
CA ASN A 133 -2.64 -26.70 -0.03
C ASN A 133 -2.48 -25.31 -0.65
N VAL A 134 -2.92 -24.24 0.04
CA VAL A 134 -2.83 -22.87 -0.48
C VAL A 134 -1.62 -22.12 0.10
N TRP A 135 -1.42 -22.17 1.42
CA TRP A 135 -0.35 -21.49 2.17
C TRP A 135 0.86 -22.36 2.52
N GLY A 136 0.81 -23.67 2.30
CA GLY A 136 1.94 -24.54 2.59
C GLY A 136 3.10 -24.31 1.62
N ARG A 137 4.30 -24.75 2.03
CA ARG A 137 5.57 -24.56 1.32
C ARG A 137 5.57 -25.01 -0.16
N ARG A 138 4.80 -26.05 -0.48
CA ARG A 138 4.59 -26.59 -1.85
C ARG A 138 3.21 -26.23 -2.44
N GLY A 139 2.43 -25.45 -1.71
CA GLY A 139 1.10 -24.99 -2.12
C GLY A 139 1.17 -23.96 -3.25
N LEU A 140 0.00 -23.54 -3.74
CA LEU A 140 -0.12 -22.64 -4.89
C LEU A 140 0.65 -21.31 -4.71
N LEU A 141 0.71 -20.79 -3.48
CA LEU A 141 1.38 -19.54 -3.12
C LEU A 141 2.73 -19.76 -2.38
N GLY A 142 3.17 -21.02 -2.30
CA GLY A 142 4.34 -21.44 -1.53
C GLY A 142 5.68 -21.20 -2.23
N VAL A 143 6.74 -21.02 -1.43
CA VAL A 143 8.07 -20.59 -1.88
C VAL A 143 8.84 -21.67 -2.69
N ASN A 144 8.44 -22.94 -2.60
CA ASN A 144 9.09 -24.08 -3.27
C ASN A 144 8.24 -24.75 -4.36
N GLY A 145 7.16 -24.11 -4.83
CA GLY A 145 6.35 -24.64 -5.95
C GLY A 145 7.07 -24.56 -7.31
N ASN A 146 6.76 -25.47 -8.24
CA ASN A 146 7.27 -25.42 -9.63
C ASN A 146 6.93 -24.11 -10.35
N ASN A 147 5.90 -23.38 -9.87
CA ASN A 147 5.42 -22.12 -10.43
C ASN A 147 5.91 -20.87 -9.67
N PHE A 148 6.98 -20.97 -8.86
CA PHE A 148 7.45 -19.88 -8.01
C PHE A 148 7.71 -18.56 -8.78
N TYR A 149 8.46 -18.61 -9.88
CA TYR A 149 8.77 -17.39 -10.66
C TYR A 149 7.54 -16.76 -11.31
N PRO A 150 6.66 -17.51 -12.00
CA PRO A 150 5.38 -16.97 -12.47
C PRO A 150 4.54 -16.34 -11.36
N VAL A 151 4.36 -17.01 -10.22
CA VAL A 151 3.57 -16.51 -9.09
C VAL A 151 4.20 -15.26 -8.47
N LEU A 152 5.52 -15.23 -8.35
CA LEU A 152 6.27 -14.06 -7.86
C LEU A 152 6.07 -12.86 -8.80
N ILE A 153 6.23 -13.05 -10.11
CA ILE A 153 6.04 -11.97 -11.10
C ILE A 153 4.60 -11.47 -11.09
N THR A 154 3.61 -12.36 -11.05
CA THR A 154 2.19 -11.97 -10.97
C THR A 154 1.93 -11.16 -9.70
N ARG A 155 2.45 -11.60 -8.55
CA ARG A 155 2.34 -10.85 -7.29
C ARG A 155 2.98 -9.47 -7.41
N GLU A 156 4.20 -9.40 -7.95
CA GLU A 156 4.91 -8.15 -8.16
C GLU A 156 4.16 -7.19 -9.07
N ILE A 157 3.51 -7.68 -10.13
CA ILE A 157 2.67 -6.87 -11.03
C ILE A 157 1.46 -6.33 -10.28
N VAL A 158 0.74 -7.20 -9.57
CA VAL A 158 -0.44 -6.80 -8.80
C VAL A 158 -0.07 -5.75 -7.75
N GLU A 159 0.98 -5.98 -6.98
CA GLU A 159 1.43 -5.04 -5.94
C GLU A 159 1.82 -3.68 -6.53
N LYS A 160 2.60 -3.65 -7.62
CA LYS A 160 2.99 -2.41 -8.29
C LYS A 160 1.79 -1.67 -8.89
N ALA A 161 0.81 -2.39 -9.44
CA ALA A 161 -0.43 -1.79 -9.94
C ALA A 161 -1.24 -1.15 -8.80
N LEU A 162 -1.38 -1.84 -7.66
CA LEU A 162 -2.06 -1.30 -6.48
C LEU A 162 -1.33 -0.08 -5.91
N GLN A 163 0.01 -0.13 -5.81
CA GLN A 163 0.81 1.01 -5.37
C GLN A 163 0.71 2.18 -6.35
N MET A 164 0.62 1.94 -7.66
CA MET A 164 0.39 2.99 -8.65
C MET A 164 -0.98 3.66 -8.49
N ILE A 165 -2.03 2.89 -8.21
CA ILE A 165 -3.36 3.43 -7.89
C ILE A 165 -3.24 4.34 -6.66
N MET A 166 -2.52 3.90 -5.62
CA MET A 166 -2.27 4.68 -4.42
C MET A 166 -1.52 5.97 -4.72
N VAL A 167 -0.42 5.90 -5.47
CA VAL A 167 0.38 7.08 -5.84
C VAL A 167 -0.44 8.09 -6.62
N LYS A 168 -1.15 7.65 -7.66
CA LYS A 168 -2.02 8.52 -8.46
C LYS A 168 -3.03 9.25 -7.57
N ARG A 169 -3.60 8.53 -6.60
CA ARG A 169 -4.53 9.09 -5.63
C ARG A 169 -3.85 10.14 -4.75
N MET A 170 -2.70 9.82 -4.15
CA MET A 170 -1.99 10.74 -3.26
C MET A 170 -1.50 12.00 -3.99
N SER A 171 -1.03 11.88 -5.24
CA SER A 171 -0.65 13.04 -6.05
C SER A 171 -1.84 13.97 -6.35
N TRP A 172 -3.05 13.41 -6.46
CA TRP A 172 -4.26 14.20 -6.74
C TRP A 172 -4.81 14.94 -5.52
N TYR A 173 -4.85 14.27 -4.36
CA TYR A 173 -5.50 14.81 -3.16
C TYR A 173 -4.54 15.46 -2.17
N LEU A 174 -3.25 15.10 -2.19
CA LEU A 174 -2.22 15.55 -1.23
C LEU A 174 -1.01 16.17 -1.94
N SER A 175 -1.25 16.88 -3.04
CA SER A 175 -0.23 17.55 -3.85
C SER A 175 0.74 18.36 -2.99
N GLY A 176 2.04 18.31 -3.31
CA GLY A 176 3.06 19.08 -2.58
C GLY A 176 3.33 18.66 -1.13
N THR A 177 2.59 17.71 -0.55
CA THR A 177 2.84 17.25 0.82
C THR A 177 3.99 16.23 0.91
N PRO A 178 4.66 16.09 2.07
CA PRO A 178 5.63 15.01 2.30
C PRO A 178 5.03 13.60 2.11
N LEU A 179 3.71 13.47 2.30
CA LEU A 179 3.00 12.20 2.20
C LEU A 179 2.88 11.74 0.74
N SER A 180 2.63 12.63 -0.23
CA SER A 180 2.58 12.25 -1.65
C SER A 180 3.95 11.76 -2.14
N TRP A 181 5.02 12.47 -1.77
CA TRP A 181 6.40 12.07 -2.04
C TRP A 181 6.77 10.72 -1.43
N PHE A 182 6.31 10.44 -0.21
CA PHE A 182 6.53 9.17 0.45
C PHE A 182 6.00 7.99 -0.38
N TYR A 183 4.79 8.08 -0.93
CA TYR A 183 4.23 7.00 -1.76
C TYR A 183 4.95 6.85 -3.11
N VAL A 184 5.36 7.96 -3.74
CA VAL A 184 6.16 7.94 -4.97
C VAL A 184 7.49 7.25 -4.73
N LEU A 185 8.18 7.60 -3.65
CA LEU A 185 9.44 6.97 -3.27
C LEU A 185 9.25 5.48 -2.96
N MET A 186 8.20 5.13 -2.23
CA MET A 186 7.87 3.74 -1.91
C MET A 186 7.67 2.90 -3.18
N LEU A 187 6.89 3.37 -4.16
CA LEU A 187 6.71 2.70 -5.44
C LEU A 187 8.03 2.60 -6.22
N THR A 188 8.82 3.66 -6.22
CA THR A 188 10.13 3.69 -6.89
C THR A 188 11.08 2.66 -6.28
N LEU A 189 11.16 2.59 -4.95
CA LEU A 189 11.94 1.60 -4.23
C LEU A 189 11.47 0.18 -4.52
N ASN A 190 10.15 -0.06 -4.59
CA ASN A 190 9.62 -1.38 -4.95
C ASN A 190 10.07 -1.80 -6.36
N CYS A 191 9.94 -0.90 -7.33
CA CYS A 191 10.40 -1.09 -8.70
C CYS A 191 11.90 -1.43 -8.77
N LEU A 192 12.73 -0.70 -8.01
CA LEU A 192 14.17 -0.89 -7.97
C LEU A 192 14.61 -2.13 -7.17
N THR A 193 13.83 -2.58 -6.18
CA THR A 193 14.17 -3.73 -5.32
C THR A 193 14.43 -4.98 -6.16
N SER A 194 13.61 -5.19 -7.19
CA SER A 194 13.76 -6.32 -8.11
C SER A 194 15.04 -6.20 -8.96
N VAL A 195 15.38 -5.01 -9.43
CA VAL A 195 16.63 -4.76 -10.18
C VAL A 195 17.85 -4.98 -9.30
N VAL A 196 17.88 -4.39 -8.11
CA VAL A 196 19.03 -4.48 -7.18
C VAL A 196 19.26 -5.93 -6.75
N THR A 197 18.19 -6.67 -6.44
CA THR A 197 18.29 -8.05 -5.97
C THR A 197 18.79 -9.03 -7.05
N TYR A 198 18.57 -8.73 -8.33
CA TYR A 198 19.03 -9.56 -9.45
C TYR A 198 20.32 -9.06 -10.12
N SER A 199 20.71 -7.80 -9.90
CA SER A 199 21.95 -7.23 -10.43
C SER A 199 23.10 -7.20 -9.43
N ALA A 200 22.89 -6.71 -8.21
CA ALA A 200 23.93 -6.48 -7.21
C ALA A 200 24.18 -7.70 -6.31
N LEU A 201 23.14 -8.48 -5.99
CA LEU A 201 23.24 -9.68 -5.14
C LEU A 201 23.61 -10.97 -5.91
N ARG A 202 24.25 -10.87 -7.08
CA ARG A 202 24.62 -12.04 -7.93
C ARG A 202 25.48 -13.10 -7.24
N ARG A 203 26.16 -12.75 -6.16
CA ARG A 203 27.06 -13.65 -5.39
C ARG A 203 26.38 -14.32 -4.19
N VAL A 204 25.12 -13.99 -3.91
CA VAL A 204 24.38 -14.47 -2.74
C VAL A 204 23.49 -15.65 -3.11
N ASN A 205 23.37 -16.64 -2.22
CA ASN A 205 22.51 -17.81 -2.39
C ASN A 205 21.07 -17.41 -2.74
N GLU A 206 20.42 -18.22 -3.58
CA GLU A 206 19.07 -17.94 -4.09
C GLU A 206 18.03 -17.76 -2.97
N ALA A 207 18.05 -18.59 -1.93
CA ALA A 207 17.15 -18.45 -0.78
C ALA A 207 17.28 -17.09 -0.07
N ARG A 208 18.50 -16.54 0.05
CA ARG A 208 18.73 -15.24 0.67
C ARG A 208 18.21 -14.10 -0.20
N ARG A 209 18.36 -14.20 -1.52
CA ARG A 209 17.82 -13.22 -2.48
C ARG A 209 16.29 -13.17 -2.43
N ARG A 210 15.65 -14.34 -2.44
CA ARG A 210 14.18 -14.47 -2.28
C ARG A 210 13.72 -13.90 -0.95
N PHE A 211 14.43 -14.23 0.13
CA PHE A 211 14.14 -13.73 1.46
C PHE A 211 14.22 -12.20 1.56
N THR A 212 15.27 -11.57 0.99
CA THR A 212 15.37 -10.10 0.91
C THR A 212 14.22 -9.49 0.13
N CYS A 213 13.89 -10.03 -1.04
CA CYS A 213 12.78 -9.52 -1.87
C CYS A 213 11.44 -9.60 -1.11
N ILE A 214 11.11 -10.75 -0.53
CA ILE A 214 9.86 -10.94 0.23
C ILE A 214 9.83 -10.05 1.47
N THR A 215 10.97 -9.79 2.11
CA THR A 215 11.05 -8.85 3.25
C THR A 215 10.72 -7.43 2.82
N CYS A 216 11.33 -6.94 1.73
CA CYS A 216 11.04 -5.62 1.19
C CYS A 216 9.56 -5.49 0.81
N ASP A 217 9.02 -6.45 0.06
CA ASP A 217 7.60 -6.49 -0.32
C ASP A 217 6.70 -6.47 0.94
N CYS A 218 7.03 -7.25 1.98
CA CYS A 218 6.27 -7.27 3.22
C CYS A 218 6.23 -5.88 3.89
N ILE A 219 7.38 -5.20 4.00
CA ILE A 219 7.46 -3.87 4.60
C ILE A 219 6.66 -2.85 3.77
N LEU A 220 6.84 -2.86 2.44
CA LEU A 220 6.16 -1.94 1.53
C LEU A 220 4.64 -2.14 1.55
N ASN A 221 4.16 -3.39 1.65
CA ASN A 221 2.73 -3.69 1.77
C ASN A 221 2.12 -3.18 3.09
N VAL A 222 2.85 -3.32 4.22
CA VAL A 222 2.42 -2.77 5.52
C VAL A 222 2.34 -1.23 5.44
N LEU A 223 3.38 -0.58 4.92
CA LEU A 223 3.42 0.87 4.77
C LEU A 223 2.30 1.36 3.85
N SER A 224 2.05 0.67 2.74
CA SER A 224 0.99 1.01 1.78
C SER A 224 -0.40 1.04 2.41
N CYS A 225 -0.70 0.15 3.36
CA CYS A 225 -2.01 0.12 4.02
C CYS A 225 -2.16 1.17 5.13
N ILE A 226 -1.11 1.37 5.91
CA ILE A 226 -1.24 1.97 7.24
C ILE A 226 -0.77 3.42 7.25
N ALA A 227 0.25 3.78 6.45
CA ALA A 227 0.92 5.06 6.58
C ALA A 227 -0.02 6.26 6.36
N ALA A 228 -0.80 6.28 5.27
CA ALA A 228 -1.67 7.43 4.99
C ALA A 228 -2.81 7.58 6.01
N PRO A 229 -3.62 6.53 6.31
CA PRO A 229 -4.67 6.66 7.29
C PRO A 229 -4.16 7.06 8.68
N LEU A 230 -2.99 6.53 9.08
CA LEU A 230 -2.41 6.85 10.39
C LEU A 230 -1.95 8.31 10.46
N VAL A 231 -1.22 8.79 9.45
CA VAL A 231 -0.73 10.18 9.42
C VAL A 231 -1.89 11.16 9.44
N VAL A 232 -2.93 10.94 8.62
CA VAL A 232 -4.12 11.81 8.60
C VAL A 232 -4.87 11.73 9.93
N ALA A 233 -5.12 10.54 10.47
CA ALA A 233 -5.81 10.40 11.76
C ALA A 233 -5.07 11.12 12.89
N LEU A 234 -3.74 11.04 12.94
CA LEU A 234 -2.93 11.75 13.93
C LEU A 234 -2.95 13.27 13.74
N LYS A 235 -2.98 13.74 12.48
CA LYS A 235 -3.06 15.18 12.17
C LYS A 235 -4.33 15.81 12.73
N TYR A 236 -5.47 15.14 12.60
CA TYR A 236 -6.78 15.67 13.03
C TYR A 236 -7.21 15.21 14.44
N ALA A 237 -6.41 14.38 15.13
CA ALA A 237 -6.79 13.78 16.41
C ALA A 237 -7.10 14.82 17.50
N ASN A 238 -6.35 15.92 17.56
CA ASN A 238 -6.53 16.96 18.57
C ASN A 238 -7.73 17.89 18.28
N GLU A 239 -8.22 17.91 17.04
CA GLU A 239 -9.35 18.73 16.62
C GLU A 239 -10.67 17.96 16.63
N TYR A 240 -10.62 16.64 16.81
CA TYR A 240 -11.79 15.78 16.87
C TYR A 240 -12.47 15.91 18.23
N ASP A 241 -13.77 16.21 18.20
CA ASP A 241 -14.59 16.32 19.39
C ASP A 241 -15.39 15.02 19.60
N PRO A 242 -15.12 14.27 20.71
CA PRO A 242 -15.80 13.03 21.00
C PRO A 242 -17.26 13.21 21.45
N GLU A 243 -17.67 14.39 21.93
CA GLU A 243 -19.04 14.64 22.39
C GLU A 243 -20.02 14.71 21.21
N ILE A 244 -19.63 15.44 20.16
CA ILE A 244 -20.39 15.49 18.90
C ILE A 244 -20.04 14.34 17.95
N ALA A 245 -19.00 13.55 18.26
CA ALA A 245 -18.45 12.51 17.41
C ALA A 245 -18.07 13.03 16.00
N GLY A 246 -17.38 14.17 15.94
CA GLY A 246 -17.06 14.86 14.70
C GLY A 246 -16.16 16.08 14.89
N PHE A 247 -16.25 17.03 13.96
CA PHE A 247 -15.56 18.32 14.04
C PHE A 247 -16.59 19.43 14.19
N ALA A 248 -16.24 20.48 14.93
CA ALA A 248 -17.12 21.61 15.19
C ALA A 248 -17.62 22.26 13.89
N LEU A 249 -18.85 22.78 13.91
CA LEU A 249 -19.50 23.33 12.71
C LEU A 249 -18.69 24.48 12.09
N GLU A 250 -18.04 25.29 12.91
CA GLU A 250 -17.17 26.40 12.49
C GLU A 250 -16.02 25.94 11.59
N LYS A 251 -15.50 24.72 11.81
CA LYS A 251 -14.46 24.12 10.98
C LYS A 251 -14.98 23.82 9.58
N TRP A 252 -16.17 23.23 9.48
CA TRP A 252 -16.83 22.94 8.21
C TRP A 252 -17.20 24.18 7.40
N TYR A 253 -17.38 25.34 8.05
CA TYR A 253 -17.60 26.62 7.35
C TYR A 253 -16.31 27.29 6.86
N ASN A 254 -15.15 26.89 7.37
CA ASN A 254 -13.86 27.35 6.89
C ASN A 254 -13.50 26.59 5.61
N ASP A 255 -13.48 27.29 4.47
CA ASP A 255 -13.31 26.68 3.14
C ASP A 255 -11.95 26.01 2.96
N GLU A 256 -10.89 26.64 3.47
CA GLU A 256 -9.52 26.12 3.39
C GLU A 256 -9.39 24.86 4.25
N TRP A 257 -9.78 24.94 5.53
CA TRP A 257 -9.72 23.78 6.42
C TRP A 257 -10.57 22.62 5.88
N SER A 258 -11.79 22.90 5.43
CA SER A 258 -12.72 21.88 4.93
C SER A 258 -12.22 21.23 3.65
N ALA A 259 -11.67 21.99 2.71
CA ALA A 259 -11.12 21.40 1.49
C ALA A 259 -9.91 20.51 1.78
N HIS A 260 -8.99 20.95 2.65
CA HIS A 260 -7.88 20.10 3.08
C HIS A 260 -8.38 18.84 3.80
N ALA A 261 -9.29 19.00 4.77
CA ALA A 261 -9.84 17.90 5.54
C ALA A 261 -10.58 16.89 4.65
N LEU A 262 -11.43 17.33 3.72
CA LEU A 262 -12.17 16.44 2.83
C LEU A 262 -11.25 15.70 1.85
N ASN A 263 -10.21 16.37 1.32
CA ASN A 263 -9.20 15.72 0.48
C ASN A 263 -8.38 14.68 1.27
N GLU A 264 -8.00 15.01 2.51
CA GLU A 264 -7.21 14.13 3.39
C GLU A 264 -8.02 12.97 3.97
N PHE A 265 -9.28 13.21 4.36
CA PHE A 265 -10.17 12.19 4.89
C PHE A 265 -10.47 11.11 3.87
N GLN A 266 -10.44 11.41 2.57
CA GLN A 266 -10.50 10.39 1.54
C GLN A 266 -9.39 9.33 1.73
N MET A 267 -8.22 9.66 2.27
CA MET A 267 -7.19 8.64 2.54
C MET A 267 -7.56 7.72 3.70
N VAL A 268 -8.38 8.19 4.65
CA VAL A 268 -8.86 7.41 5.79
C VAL A 268 -10.10 6.62 5.40
N VAL A 269 -11.13 7.28 4.89
CA VAL A 269 -12.39 6.64 4.51
C VAL A 269 -12.26 5.90 3.18
N ILE A 270 -13.07 4.88 3.02
CA ILE A 270 -13.14 4.05 1.83
C ILE A 270 -14.07 4.78 0.88
N VAL A 271 -13.54 5.26 -0.23
CA VAL A 271 -14.28 6.09 -1.19
C VAL A 271 -14.94 5.29 -2.30
N SER A 272 -14.47 4.06 -2.56
CA SER A 272 -14.99 3.23 -3.64
C SER A 272 -14.77 1.74 -3.37
N ARG A 273 -15.46 0.89 -4.13
CA ARG A 273 -15.26 -0.56 -4.12
C ARG A 273 -13.85 -0.96 -4.54
N THR A 274 -13.24 -0.20 -5.46
CA THR A 274 -11.87 -0.44 -5.91
C THR A 274 -10.88 -0.11 -4.79
N ASP A 275 -11.04 1.03 -4.12
CA ASP A 275 -10.23 1.39 -2.95
C ASP A 275 -10.33 0.33 -1.85
N PHE A 276 -11.57 -0.10 -1.56
CA PHE A 276 -11.81 -1.18 -0.61
C PHE A 276 -11.08 -2.47 -0.98
N ALA A 277 -11.22 -2.92 -2.23
CA ALA A 277 -10.54 -4.11 -2.72
C ALA A 277 -9.03 -3.98 -2.62
N CYS A 278 -8.45 -2.83 -2.96
CA CYS A 278 -7.01 -2.58 -2.86
C CYS A 278 -6.50 -2.77 -1.42
N ARG A 279 -7.19 -2.19 -0.43
CA ARG A 279 -6.82 -2.30 1.00
C ARG A 279 -6.89 -3.74 1.50
N ILE A 280 -7.93 -4.49 1.12
CA ILE A 280 -8.05 -5.91 1.48
C ILE A 280 -6.94 -6.74 0.81
N ILE A 281 -6.66 -6.50 -0.48
CA ILE A 281 -5.60 -7.23 -1.20
C ILE A 281 -4.23 -6.96 -0.58
N PHE A 282 -3.92 -5.71 -0.21
CA PHE A 282 -2.66 -5.43 0.47
C PHE A 282 -2.57 -6.14 1.82
N SER A 283 -3.64 -6.17 2.64
CA SER A 283 -3.65 -6.92 3.90
C SER A 283 -3.43 -8.43 3.66
N LEU A 284 -4.02 -9.00 2.60
CA LEU A 284 -3.78 -10.38 2.19
C LEU A 284 -2.33 -10.60 1.73
N CYS A 285 -1.75 -9.67 0.98
CA CYS A 285 -0.34 -9.71 0.59
C CYS A 285 0.60 -9.73 1.80
N VAL A 286 0.30 -8.97 2.86
CA VAL A 286 1.05 -9.04 4.14
C VAL A 286 0.96 -10.43 4.75
N LEU A 287 -0.23 -11.05 4.81
CA LEU A 287 -0.37 -12.43 5.34
C LEU A 287 0.44 -13.44 4.53
N ILE A 288 0.38 -13.37 3.20
CA ILE A 288 1.08 -14.29 2.30
C ILE A 288 2.60 -14.10 2.42
N THR A 289 3.09 -12.87 2.37
CA THR A 289 4.53 -12.57 2.47
C THR A 289 5.08 -12.94 3.84
N ALA A 290 4.37 -12.64 4.93
CA ALA A 290 4.76 -13.05 6.28
C ALA A 290 4.82 -14.59 6.43
N SER A 291 3.86 -15.33 5.85
CA SER A 291 3.90 -16.80 5.82
C SER A 291 5.13 -17.31 5.06
N ASN A 292 5.40 -16.76 3.88
CA ASN A 292 6.55 -17.15 3.06
C ASN A 292 7.90 -16.84 3.74
N LEU A 293 8.00 -15.77 4.54
CA LEU A 293 9.19 -15.48 5.35
C LEU A 293 9.40 -16.52 6.45
N LYS A 294 8.33 -16.97 7.12
CA LYS A 294 8.39 -18.03 8.15
C LYS A 294 8.93 -19.33 7.57
N ASP A 295 8.48 -19.72 6.38
CA ASP A 295 8.88 -20.97 5.71
C ASP A 295 10.36 -20.97 5.24
N LEU A 296 10.89 -19.79 4.92
CA LEU A 296 12.28 -19.62 4.46
C LEU A 296 13.30 -19.61 5.60
N LEU A 297 12.89 -19.22 6.81
CA LEU A 297 13.80 -19.04 7.95
C LEU A 297 14.09 -20.36 8.66
N ARG A 298 15.37 -20.64 8.89
CA ARG A 298 15.82 -21.78 9.69
C ARG A 298 16.89 -21.36 10.69
N ARG A 299 16.86 -21.94 11.89
CA ARG A 299 17.97 -21.78 12.84
C ARG A 299 19.16 -22.62 12.44
N PHE A 300 20.32 -21.99 12.43
CA PHE A 300 21.58 -22.70 12.31
C PHE A 300 21.82 -23.55 13.57
N HIS A 301 21.75 -24.87 13.43
CA HIS A 301 22.07 -25.81 14.50
C HIS A 301 23.50 -26.35 14.29
N THR A 302 24.45 -25.88 15.10
CA THR A 302 25.78 -26.48 15.17
C THR A 302 25.69 -27.82 15.91
N LYS A 303 25.21 -28.87 15.26
CA LYS A 303 25.39 -30.26 15.72
C LYS A 303 26.38 -30.98 14.83
N THR A 304 27.60 -30.46 14.77
CA THR A 304 28.75 -31.32 14.50
C THR A 304 29.21 -31.83 15.86
N LYS A 305 28.66 -32.98 16.30
CA LYS A 305 29.42 -33.83 17.22
C LYS A 305 30.72 -34.12 16.46
N ARG A 306 31.83 -33.51 16.88
CA ARG A 306 33.15 -34.08 16.59
C ARG A 306 33.14 -35.43 17.29
N ILE A 307 32.71 -36.47 16.59
CA ILE A 307 33.22 -37.80 16.88
C ILE A 307 34.68 -37.66 16.48
N ALA A 308 35.56 -37.52 17.47
CA ALA A 308 36.96 -37.79 17.26
C ALA A 308 37.00 -39.23 16.73
N CYS A 309 37.29 -39.41 15.45
CA CYS A 309 37.73 -40.70 14.97
C CYS A 309 39.07 -40.93 15.66
N ASP A 310 39.04 -41.72 16.71
CA ASP A 310 40.22 -42.36 17.25
C ASP A 310 40.88 -43.12 16.09
N ALA A 311 42.17 -42.91 15.90
CA ALA A 311 42.92 -43.48 14.79
C ALA A 311 43.17 -44.96 15.09
N ASP A 312 42.18 -45.82 14.84
CA ASP A 312 42.41 -47.26 14.86
C ASP A 312 43.12 -47.66 13.58
N SER A 313 44.41 -47.97 13.74
CA SER A 313 45.32 -48.35 12.67
C SER A 313 45.00 -49.77 12.18
N VAL A 314 44.18 -49.87 11.13
CA VAL A 314 44.00 -51.13 10.40
C VAL A 314 45.25 -51.35 9.52
N ARG A 315 46.12 -52.27 9.97
CA ARG A 315 47.20 -52.84 9.15
C ARG A 315 46.61 -53.57 7.94
N ILE A 316 46.93 -53.11 6.74
CA ILE A 316 46.75 -53.89 5.51
C ILE A 316 48.05 -54.64 5.26
N GLN A 317 47.95 -55.96 5.26
CA GLN A 317 49.02 -56.90 4.94
C GLN A 317 49.28 -56.84 3.43
N GLU A 318 50.47 -56.38 3.03
CA GLU A 318 50.98 -56.48 1.67
C GLU A 318 51.18 -57.96 1.31
N ASN A 319 50.70 -58.38 0.15
CA ASN A 319 51.06 -59.64 -0.47
C ASN A 319 52.03 -59.36 -1.60
N GLU A 320 53.22 -59.97 -1.48
CA GLU A 320 54.38 -59.84 -2.36
C GLU A 320 54.13 -60.34 -3.79
N GLY A 321 54.84 -59.71 -4.72
CA GLY A 321 55.07 -60.20 -6.07
C GLY A 321 56.22 -59.42 -6.74
N ASN A 322 57.46 -59.90 -6.50
CA ASN A 322 58.71 -59.83 -7.28
C ASN A 322 58.62 -59.21 -8.70
N LEU A 323 59.61 -58.56 -9.33
CA LEU A 323 61.06 -58.32 -9.25
C LEU A 323 61.25 -57.20 -10.34
N ASP A 324 62.15 -56.21 -10.36
CA ASP A 324 63.60 -56.30 -10.25
C ASP A 324 64.21 -54.87 -10.31
N THR A 325 65.08 -54.58 -9.34
CA THR A 325 66.41 -53.94 -9.47
C THR A 325 66.63 -52.69 -10.35
N THR A 326 66.87 -51.52 -9.72
CA THR A 326 68.20 -50.84 -9.67
C THR A 326 68.17 -49.55 -8.84
N ALA A 327 69.30 -49.26 -8.19
CA ALA A 327 69.47 -48.36 -7.05
C ALA A 327 69.82 -46.90 -7.38
N HIS A 328 69.33 -45.93 -6.59
CA HIS A 328 70.14 -44.90 -5.90
C HIS A 328 69.29 -43.96 -5.01
N ALA A 329 69.79 -43.65 -3.82
CA ALA A 329 69.27 -42.64 -2.89
C ALA A 329 70.04 -41.29 -3.08
N PRO A 330 69.80 -40.24 -2.26
CA PRO A 330 68.58 -39.46 -2.09
C PRO A 330 68.84 -37.94 -2.31
N SER A 331 67.83 -37.15 -2.67
CA SER A 331 67.80 -35.71 -2.33
C SER A 331 66.39 -35.14 -2.34
N VAL A 332 66.07 -34.45 -1.25
CA VAL A 332 64.88 -33.61 -0.97
C VAL A 332 65.40 -32.17 -0.87
N PRO A 333 64.63 -31.07 -1.05
CA PRO A 333 63.23 -30.91 -1.49
C PRO A 333 63.06 -29.97 -2.71
N GLY A 334 62.10 -30.27 -3.60
CA GLY A 334 61.61 -29.34 -4.63
C GLY A 334 60.09 -29.20 -4.54
N ALA A 335 59.64 -27.96 -4.38
CA ALA A 335 58.25 -27.51 -4.19
C ALA A 335 57.16 -28.33 -4.92
N VAL A 336 56.25 -28.92 -4.15
CA VAL A 336 54.98 -29.44 -4.69
C VAL A 336 54.02 -28.28 -4.88
N GLN A 337 53.78 -27.98 -6.14
CA GLN A 337 52.78 -27.05 -6.64
C GLN A 337 51.39 -27.50 -6.19
N GLN A 338 50.82 -26.77 -5.22
CA GLN A 338 49.45 -26.93 -4.78
C GLN A 338 48.52 -26.49 -5.92
N THR A 339 48.12 -27.46 -6.76
CA THR A 339 47.07 -27.25 -7.75
C THR A 339 45.77 -27.01 -7.00
N SER A 340 45.43 -25.74 -6.83
CA SER A 340 44.11 -25.30 -6.42
C SER A 340 43.12 -25.74 -7.49
N THR A 341 42.41 -26.84 -7.23
CA THR A 341 41.21 -27.17 -8.02
C THR A 341 40.23 -26.02 -7.82
N LEU A 342 40.16 -25.13 -8.81
CA LEU A 342 39.14 -24.10 -8.95
C LEU A 342 37.78 -24.81 -8.93
N VAL A 343 37.11 -24.76 -7.78
CA VAL A 343 35.70 -25.13 -7.69
C VAL A 343 34.95 -24.15 -8.58
N LYS A 344 34.54 -24.63 -9.75
CA LYS A 344 33.72 -23.87 -10.69
C LYS A 344 32.40 -23.58 -9.97
N VAL A 345 32.28 -22.36 -9.45
CA VAL A 345 31.04 -21.88 -8.83
C VAL A 345 29.95 -22.02 -9.88
N ALA A 346 29.02 -22.95 -9.64
CA ALA A 346 27.92 -23.20 -10.54
C ALA A 346 27.17 -21.89 -10.79
N ASN A 347 26.83 -21.62 -12.05
CA ASN A 347 26.06 -20.44 -12.43
C ASN A 347 24.81 -20.35 -11.54
N SER A 348 24.62 -19.22 -10.85
CA SER A 348 23.49 -18.91 -9.94
C SER A 348 22.09 -19.23 -10.51
N TYR A 349 21.99 -19.44 -11.82
CA TYR A 349 20.77 -19.79 -12.54
C TYR A 349 20.51 -21.29 -12.74
N SER A 350 21.41 -22.20 -12.33
CA SER A 350 21.15 -23.65 -12.41
C SER A 350 20.12 -24.13 -11.39
N GLU A 351 19.92 -23.36 -10.30
CA GLU A 351 19.00 -23.70 -9.21
C GLU A 351 17.57 -23.18 -9.42
N THR A 352 17.34 -22.37 -10.45
CA THR A 352 16.06 -21.69 -10.65
C THR A 352 15.04 -22.52 -11.44
N GLY A 353 15.42 -23.69 -11.98
CA GLY A 353 14.56 -24.48 -12.86
C GLY A 353 14.25 -23.79 -14.21
N LEU A 354 14.82 -22.60 -14.49
CA LEU A 354 14.76 -21.97 -15.81
C LEU A 354 15.77 -22.67 -16.73
N CYS A 355 15.28 -23.68 -17.45
CA CYS A 355 16.07 -24.54 -18.33
C CYS A 355 16.58 -23.83 -19.58
N THR A 356 15.93 -22.75 -20.05
CA THR A 356 16.28 -22.11 -21.32
C THR A 356 16.89 -20.71 -21.13
N HIS A 357 17.85 -20.37 -22.02
CA HIS A 357 18.48 -19.04 -22.07
C HIS A 357 17.44 -17.92 -22.27
N GLY A 358 16.38 -18.19 -23.05
CA GLY A 358 15.28 -17.24 -23.31
C GLY A 358 14.49 -16.87 -22.06
N GLN A 359 14.16 -17.81 -21.18
CA GLN A 359 13.44 -17.53 -19.93
C GLN A 359 14.26 -16.63 -18.98
N ARG A 360 15.58 -16.85 -18.92
CA ARG A 360 16.50 -16.03 -18.09
C ARG A 360 16.70 -14.62 -18.66
N PHE A 361 16.58 -14.47 -19.97
CA PHE A 361 16.60 -13.17 -20.63
C PHE A 361 15.27 -12.42 -20.37
N ALA A 362 14.14 -13.09 -20.54
CA ALA A 362 12.81 -12.53 -20.30
C ALA A 362 12.65 -12.03 -18.85
N LEU A 363 13.08 -12.81 -17.85
CA LEU A 363 13.03 -12.39 -16.45
C LEU A 363 13.86 -11.12 -16.19
N ARG A 364 15.08 -11.05 -16.76
CA ARG A 364 15.93 -9.87 -16.64
C ARG A 364 15.32 -8.64 -17.32
N LEU A 365 14.71 -8.84 -18.49
CA LEU A 365 14.01 -7.78 -19.21
C LEU A 365 12.83 -7.24 -18.38
N ILE A 366 12.01 -8.11 -17.78
CA ILE A 366 10.88 -7.70 -16.93
C ILE A 366 11.36 -6.85 -15.75
N HIS A 367 12.39 -7.27 -15.02
CA HIS A 367 12.93 -6.48 -13.91
C HIS A 367 13.50 -5.13 -14.36
N LEU A 368 14.20 -5.09 -15.50
CA LEU A 368 14.68 -3.84 -16.07
C LEU A 368 13.52 -2.90 -16.43
N LEU A 369 12.44 -3.42 -17.02
CA LEU A 369 11.24 -2.64 -17.32
C LEU A 369 10.62 -2.05 -16.04
N PHE A 370 10.57 -2.82 -14.94
CA PHE A 370 10.13 -2.29 -13.64
C PHE A 370 11.04 -1.17 -13.15
N GLY A 371 12.36 -1.34 -13.22
CA GLY A 371 13.32 -0.30 -12.84
C GLY A 371 13.15 0.99 -13.64
N VAL A 372 13.07 0.87 -14.97
CA VAL A 372 12.82 2.02 -15.87
C VAL A 372 11.51 2.70 -15.50
N TRP A 373 10.45 1.93 -15.26
CA TRP A 373 9.17 2.46 -14.87
C TRP A 373 9.22 3.26 -13.56
N GLY A 374 9.92 2.74 -12.55
CA GLY A 374 10.14 3.48 -11.29
C GLY A 374 10.83 4.83 -11.49
N VAL A 375 11.86 4.88 -12.35
CA VAL A 375 12.56 6.14 -12.68
C VAL A 375 11.65 7.12 -13.42
N VAL A 376 10.83 6.63 -14.36
CA VAL A 376 9.85 7.48 -15.08
C VAL A 376 8.85 8.10 -14.11
N ILE A 377 8.30 7.32 -13.18
CA ILE A 377 7.36 7.84 -12.17
C ILE A 377 8.01 8.90 -11.29
N LEU A 378 9.24 8.66 -10.82
CA LEU A 378 9.97 9.64 -10.01
C LEU A 378 10.21 10.95 -10.79
N ALA A 379 10.63 10.85 -12.05
CA ALA A 379 10.85 12.02 -12.90
C ALA A 379 9.56 12.81 -13.15
N LEU A 380 8.43 12.12 -13.36
CA LEU A 380 7.12 12.76 -13.50
C LEU A 380 6.71 13.50 -12.22
N GLN A 381 6.95 12.93 -11.04
CA GLN A 381 6.66 13.62 -9.78
C GLN A 381 7.55 14.85 -9.58
N VAL A 382 8.85 14.76 -9.90
CA VAL A 382 9.76 15.91 -9.85
C VAL A 382 9.28 17.02 -10.78
N GLN A 383 8.90 16.68 -12.01
CA GLN A 383 8.35 17.64 -12.97
C GLN A 383 7.04 18.27 -12.46
N ALA A 384 6.10 17.47 -11.94
CA ALA A 384 4.84 17.98 -11.40
C ALA A 384 5.08 18.94 -10.23
N SER A 385 5.97 18.58 -9.29
CA SER A 385 6.33 19.41 -8.14
C SER A 385 7.05 20.72 -8.47
N SER A 386 7.52 20.88 -9.71
CA SER A 386 8.18 22.09 -10.17
C SER A 386 7.22 23.13 -10.79
N GLN A 387 5.92 22.81 -10.88
CA GLN A 387 4.91 23.76 -11.35
C GLN A 387 4.69 24.88 -10.32
N HIS A 388 4.39 26.09 -10.81
CA HIS A 388 4.19 27.26 -9.94
C HIS A 388 2.86 27.15 -9.18
N GLU A 389 2.87 27.51 -7.90
CA GLU A 389 1.68 27.63 -7.06
C GLU A 389 0.87 28.86 -7.48
N LEU A 390 -0.44 28.69 -7.71
CA LEU A 390 -1.36 29.77 -8.07
C LEU A 390 -2.11 30.22 -6.82
N LEU A 391 -2.15 31.52 -6.53
CA LEU A 391 -2.81 32.07 -5.32
C LEU A 391 -4.30 31.69 -5.23
N GLN A 392 -4.99 31.61 -6.37
CA GLN A 392 -6.41 31.25 -6.43
C GLN A 392 -6.64 29.73 -6.27
N CYS A 393 -5.59 28.92 -6.20
CA CYS A 393 -5.67 27.49 -6.08
C CYS A 393 -5.26 27.02 -4.68
N VAL A 394 -6.23 26.98 -3.77
CA VAL A 394 -6.02 26.59 -2.37
C VAL A 394 -5.63 25.13 -2.24
N SER A 395 -6.09 24.27 -3.16
CA SER A 395 -5.70 22.86 -3.21
C SER A 395 -5.31 22.45 -4.63
N GLN A 396 -4.02 22.62 -4.94
CA GLN A 396 -3.43 22.14 -6.19
C GLN A 396 -3.40 20.60 -6.21
N ALA A 397 -3.46 20.01 -7.40
CA ALA A 397 -3.30 18.59 -7.67
C ALA A 397 -2.09 18.40 -8.61
N ASP A 398 -1.16 17.52 -8.23
CA ASP A 398 0.04 17.21 -9.00
C ASP A 398 -0.37 16.22 -10.11
N SER A 399 -0.90 16.74 -11.22
CA SER A 399 -1.22 15.89 -12.35
C SER A 399 -0.01 15.72 -13.26
N TRP A 400 0.49 14.49 -13.37
CA TRP A 400 1.67 14.15 -14.18
C TRP A 400 1.49 14.40 -15.70
N LYS A 401 0.32 14.84 -16.16
CA LYS A 401 -0.02 15.03 -17.58
C LYS A 401 -0.56 16.42 -17.93
N ALA A 402 -0.86 17.30 -16.97
CA ALA A 402 -1.42 18.60 -17.31
C ALA A 402 -0.33 19.63 -17.59
N SER A 403 -0.62 20.49 -18.57
CA SER A 403 0.18 21.67 -18.91
C SER A 403 -0.17 22.88 -18.04
N LYS A 404 -1.33 22.86 -17.37
CA LYS A 404 -1.82 23.87 -16.42
C LYS A 404 -1.90 23.28 -15.00
N PRO A 405 -1.81 24.09 -13.94
CA PRO A 405 -1.98 23.59 -12.58
C PRO A 405 -3.41 23.05 -12.41
N SER A 406 -3.53 21.78 -12.05
CA SER A 406 -4.82 21.18 -11.73
C SER A 406 -5.25 21.66 -10.34
N CYS A 407 -6.46 22.18 -10.21
CA CYS A 407 -6.92 22.80 -8.98
C CYS A 407 -8.21 22.15 -8.50
N THR A 408 -8.23 21.57 -7.30
CA THR A 408 -9.44 20.93 -6.75
C THR A 408 -10.36 21.93 -6.03
N LEU A 409 -9.78 22.88 -5.29
CA LEU A 409 -10.47 24.03 -4.70
C LEU A 409 -9.98 25.32 -5.35
N ALA A 410 -10.83 25.94 -6.16
CA ALA A 410 -10.58 27.27 -6.72
C ALA A 410 -11.28 28.33 -5.86
N MET A 411 -10.53 29.33 -5.42
CA MET A 411 -11.03 30.42 -4.58
C MET A 411 -10.69 31.77 -5.22
N ILE A 412 -11.74 32.56 -5.47
CA ILE A 412 -11.62 33.97 -5.85
C ILE A 412 -11.94 34.81 -4.63
N ASP A 413 -10.94 35.48 -4.08
CA ASP A 413 -11.13 36.56 -3.11
C ASP A 413 -10.86 37.90 -3.81
N CYS A 414 -11.92 38.65 -4.08
CA CYS A 414 -11.80 39.95 -4.73
C CYS A 414 -11.00 40.97 -3.90
N HIS A 415 -11.06 40.87 -2.57
CA HIS A 415 -10.31 41.75 -1.67
C HIS A 415 -8.81 41.42 -1.69
N GLU A 416 -8.42 40.14 -1.66
CA GLU A 416 -6.99 39.75 -1.75
C GLU A 416 -6.41 39.98 -3.16
N LEU A 417 -7.22 39.80 -4.20
CA LEU A 417 -6.81 40.02 -5.59
C LEU A 417 -6.85 41.49 -6.01
N GLY A 418 -7.45 42.37 -5.18
CA GLY A 418 -7.60 43.79 -5.50
C GLY A 418 -8.52 44.08 -6.69
N ILE A 419 -9.51 43.20 -6.93
CA ILE A 419 -10.49 43.32 -8.02
C ILE A 419 -11.89 43.59 -7.46
N SER A 420 -12.83 43.99 -8.32
CA SER A 420 -14.22 44.27 -7.93
C SER A 420 -15.17 43.07 -8.13
N GLY A 421 -14.83 42.16 -9.02
CA GLY A 421 -15.63 41.00 -9.39
C GLY A 421 -16.42 41.18 -10.68
N ASN A 422 -16.07 42.18 -11.52
CA ASN A 422 -16.71 42.37 -12.81
C ASN A 422 -16.44 41.17 -13.73
N LYS A 423 -17.31 40.97 -14.73
CA LYS A 423 -17.28 39.77 -15.58
C LYS A 423 -15.91 39.48 -16.20
N ASP A 424 -15.24 40.51 -16.74
CA ASP A 424 -13.93 40.36 -17.38
C ASP A 424 -12.82 40.00 -16.37
N GLU A 425 -12.88 40.50 -15.14
CA GLU A 425 -11.93 40.20 -14.07
C GLU A 425 -12.06 38.74 -13.60
N VAL A 426 -13.30 38.28 -13.46
CA VAL A 426 -13.61 36.89 -13.09
C VAL A 426 -13.22 35.93 -14.22
N GLU A 427 -13.53 36.28 -15.47
CA GLU A 427 -13.17 35.46 -16.65
C GLU A 427 -11.65 35.31 -16.80
N ALA A 428 -10.89 36.40 -16.61
CA ALA A 428 -9.44 36.37 -16.63
C ALA A 428 -8.90 35.43 -15.56
N THR A 429 -9.40 35.54 -14.33
CA THR A 429 -9.01 34.68 -13.20
C THR A 429 -9.31 33.20 -13.47
N TRP A 430 -10.48 32.89 -14.03
CA TRP A 430 -10.85 31.52 -14.40
C TRP A 430 -10.14 31.00 -15.65
N GLY A 431 -9.56 31.87 -16.48
CA GLY A 431 -8.75 31.49 -17.66
C GLY A 431 -7.41 30.85 -17.28
N ASP A 432 -6.86 31.21 -16.13
CA ASP A 432 -5.61 30.67 -15.61
C ASP A 432 -5.76 29.26 -15.02
N LEU A 433 -6.99 28.91 -14.60
CA LEU A 433 -7.32 27.61 -14.02
C LEU A 433 -7.54 26.53 -15.08
N ASP A 434 -7.19 25.28 -14.75
CA ASP A 434 -7.69 24.12 -15.48
C ASP A 434 -9.13 23.79 -15.03
N ARG A 435 -10.10 24.31 -15.77
CA ARG A 435 -11.54 24.19 -15.48
C ARG A 435 -12.02 22.73 -15.37
N SER A 436 -11.31 21.80 -16.01
CA SER A 436 -11.66 20.38 -15.98
C SER A 436 -11.34 19.67 -14.65
N THR A 437 -10.66 20.35 -13.73
CA THR A 437 -10.15 19.76 -12.48
C THR A 437 -10.81 20.31 -11.22
N VAL A 438 -11.52 21.45 -11.32
CA VAL A 438 -12.15 22.12 -10.19
C VAL A 438 -13.36 21.35 -9.70
N THR A 439 -13.33 20.98 -8.43
CA THR A 439 -14.41 20.25 -7.74
C THR A 439 -15.19 21.13 -6.78
N THR A 440 -14.55 22.16 -6.22
CA THR A 440 -15.17 23.16 -5.36
C THR A 440 -14.77 24.54 -5.84
N LEU A 441 -15.76 25.42 -6.01
CA LEU A 441 -15.55 26.79 -6.44
C LEU A 441 -16.10 27.75 -5.38
N VAL A 442 -15.24 28.65 -4.90
CA VAL A 442 -15.56 29.62 -3.84
C VAL A 442 -15.30 31.03 -4.34
N ILE A 443 -16.27 31.93 -4.16
CA ILE A 443 -16.13 33.36 -4.46
C ILE A 443 -16.41 34.14 -3.18
N ARG A 444 -15.51 35.04 -2.80
CA ARG A 444 -15.63 35.82 -1.57
C ARG A 444 -15.25 37.29 -1.76
N HIS A 445 -15.88 38.13 -0.95
CA HIS A 445 -15.55 39.56 -0.83
C HIS A 445 -15.67 40.37 -2.13
N CYS A 446 -16.54 39.97 -3.06
CA CYS A 446 -16.72 40.65 -4.34
C CYS A 446 -17.87 41.68 -4.27
N PRO A 447 -17.58 42.99 -4.29
CA PRO A 447 -18.61 44.04 -4.16
C PRO A 447 -19.47 44.26 -5.42
N ALA A 448 -19.03 43.76 -6.58
CA ALA A 448 -19.73 43.94 -7.86
C ALA A 448 -19.66 42.65 -8.72
N LEU A 449 -19.98 41.51 -8.11
CA LEU A 449 -19.83 40.19 -8.74
C LEU A 449 -20.76 40.03 -9.95
N GLU A 450 -20.18 39.74 -11.10
CA GLU A 450 -20.88 39.32 -12.32
C GLU A 450 -20.39 37.94 -12.71
N ILE A 451 -21.29 36.95 -12.74
CA ILE A 451 -20.91 35.55 -12.99
C ILE A 451 -20.81 35.31 -14.50
N PRO A 452 -19.62 34.98 -15.04
CA PRO A 452 -19.48 34.73 -16.47
C PRO A 452 -20.01 33.35 -16.88
N ASN A 453 -20.32 33.24 -18.18
CA ASN A 453 -20.86 32.00 -18.75
C ASN A 453 -19.86 30.83 -18.69
N SER A 454 -18.57 31.13 -18.60
CA SER A 454 -17.50 30.14 -18.42
C SER A 454 -17.66 29.28 -17.15
N ILE A 455 -18.55 29.65 -16.23
CA ILE A 455 -18.90 28.77 -15.11
C ILE A 455 -19.36 27.39 -15.60
N THR A 456 -20.00 27.29 -16.76
CA THR A 456 -20.48 26.03 -17.34
C THR A 456 -19.36 25.06 -17.72
N ASP A 457 -18.13 25.56 -17.91
CA ASP A 457 -16.98 24.76 -18.31
C ASP A 457 -16.41 23.94 -17.15
N PHE A 458 -16.80 24.25 -15.91
CA PHE A 458 -16.38 23.51 -14.72
C PHE A 458 -17.27 22.27 -14.49
N HIS A 459 -17.10 21.26 -15.31
CA HIS A 459 -17.97 20.08 -15.34
C HIS A 459 -17.89 19.15 -14.11
N LEU A 460 -16.83 19.27 -13.30
CA LEU A 460 -16.61 18.45 -12.11
C LEU A 460 -17.01 19.13 -10.79
N ILE A 461 -17.64 20.32 -10.84
CA ILE A 461 -18.08 21.00 -9.63
C ILE A 461 -19.08 20.12 -8.87
N THR A 462 -18.73 19.88 -7.62
CA THR A 462 -19.56 19.23 -6.59
C THR A 462 -20.05 20.25 -5.55
N GLY A 463 -19.37 21.38 -5.42
CA GLY A 463 -19.71 22.43 -4.45
C GLY A 463 -19.47 23.84 -4.97
N PHE A 464 -20.43 24.74 -4.74
CA PHE A 464 -20.31 26.15 -5.09
C PHE A 464 -20.66 27.05 -3.91
N LYS A 465 -19.78 28.00 -3.57
CA LYS A 465 -19.98 28.93 -2.46
C LYS A 465 -19.77 30.37 -2.89
N ILE A 466 -20.67 31.24 -2.46
CA ILE A 466 -20.50 32.69 -2.51
C ILE A 466 -20.61 33.24 -1.08
N TYR A 467 -19.60 33.98 -0.65
CA TYR A 467 -19.54 34.58 0.69
C TYR A 467 -19.32 36.10 0.63
N ASN A 468 -20.10 36.85 1.42
CA ASN A 468 -19.91 38.29 1.64
C ASN A 468 -19.69 39.08 0.34
N SER A 469 -20.61 38.93 -0.61
CA SER A 469 -20.47 39.46 -1.97
C SER A 469 -21.80 40.04 -2.47
N THR A 470 -21.75 40.96 -3.42
CA THR A 470 -22.95 41.51 -4.09
C THR A 470 -22.96 41.07 -5.54
N ILE A 471 -23.95 40.27 -5.93
CA ILE A 471 -24.17 39.82 -7.31
C ILE A 471 -24.92 40.92 -8.05
N ASN A 472 -24.30 41.50 -9.07
CA ASN A 472 -24.90 42.51 -9.94
C ASN A 472 -25.56 41.89 -11.18
N ASP A 473 -24.98 40.82 -11.72
CA ASP A 473 -25.51 40.09 -12.86
C ASP A 473 -25.23 38.58 -12.72
N TRP A 474 -26.25 37.78 -13.02
CA TRP A 474 -26.14 36.34 -13.17
C TRP A 474 -27.09 35.91 -14.28
N GLY A 475 -26.55 35.87 -15.50
CA GLY A 475 -27.31 35.54 -16.70
C GLY A 475 -27.74 34.07 -16.76
N THR A 476 -28.84 33.78 -17.46
CA THR A 476 -29.38 32.41 -17.61
C THR A 476 -28.45 31.45 -18.37
N ALA A 477 -27.52 31.99 -19.16
CA ALA A 477 -26.47 31.22 -19.82
C ALA A 477 -25.41 30.65 -18.83
N ALA A 478 -25.38 31.15 -17.60
CA ALA A 478 -24.53 30.71 -16.50
C ALA A 478 -25.32 29.91 -15.44
N ALA A 479 -26.45 29.31 -15.83
CA ALA A 479 -27.34 28.57 -14.93
C ALA A 479 -26.72 27.28 -14.41
N ILE A 480 -26.69 27.15 -13.09
CA ILE A 480 -26.06 26.01 -12.43
C ILE A 480 -26.82 24.71 -12.68
N SER A 481 -28.15 24.77 -12.68
CA SER A 481 -29.05 23.61 -12.71
C SER A 481 -28.88 22.72 -13.96
N SER A 482 -28.39 23.27 -15.07
CA SER A 482 -28.35 22.57 -16.36
C SER A 482 -26.98 21.99 -16.71
N PHE A 483 -25.90 22.54 -16.13
CA PHE A 483 -24.53 22.25 -16.58
C PHE A 483 -23.67 21.51 -15.54
N HIS A 484 -24.12 21.38 -14.29
CA HIS A 484 -23.37 20.73 -13.21
C HIS A 484 -24.13 19.54 -12.61
N PRO A 485 -24.16 18.37 -13.28
CA PRO A 485 -24.91 17.19 -12.82
C PRO A 485 -24.34 16.57 -11.53
N ASN A 486 -23.10 16.88 -11.17
CA ASN A 486 -22.43 16.37 -9.98
C ASN A 486 -22.54 17.32 -8.78
N LEU A 487 -23.24 18.44 -8.92
CA LEU A 487 -23.38 19.43 -7.85
C LEU A 487 -24.16 18.84 -6.68
N VAL A 488 -23.55 18.86 -5.50
CA VAL A 488 -24.10 18.33 -4.26
C VAL A 488 -24.65 19.45 -3.39
N TRP A 489 -23.96 20.59 -3.34
CA TRP A 489 -24.35 21.71 -2.47
C TRP A 489 -24.03 23.08 -3.08
N VAL A 490 -24.84 24.07 -2.68
CA VAL A 490 -24.64 25.50 -2.99
C VAL A 490 -24.83 26.32 -1.72
N HIS A 491 -23.84 27.14 -1.37
CA HIS A 491 -23.88 28.00 -0.21
C HIS A 491 -23.82 29.48 -0.60
N LEU A 492 -24.86 30.24 -0.25
CA LEU A 492 -24.94 31.69 -0.47
C LEU A 492 -25.06 32.35 0.89
N LEU A 493 -23.95 32.90 1.39
CA LEU A 493 -23.83 33.40 2.76
C LEU A 493 -23.46 34.88 2.73
N ARG A 494 -24.28 35.74 3.35
CA ARG A 494 -24.11 37.21 3.30
C ARG A 494 -23.99 37.72 1.86
N VAL A 495 -24.88 37.24 0.98
CA VAL A 495 -24.90 37.61 -0.43
C VAL A 495 -26.04 38.58 -0.70
N ASN A 496 -25.75 39.70 -1.34
CA ASN A 496 -26.76 40.62 -1.85
C ASN A 496 -26.99 40.33 -3.35
N MET A 497 -28.21 40.01 -3.74
CA MET A 497 -28.55 39.71 -5.14
C MET A 497 -29.30 40.88 -5.77
N LYS A 498 -28.70 41.49 -6.79
CA LYS A 498 -29.34 42.52 -7.63
C LYS A 498 -29.61 41.90 -8.99
N ASN A 499 -30.84 42.02 -9.48
CA ASN A 499 -31.24 41.58 -10.83
C ASN A 499 -31.00 40.08 -11.16
N VAL A 500 -31.00 39.20 -10.15
CA VAL A 500 -30.85 37.74 -10.34
C VAL A 500 -32.22 37.07 -10.39
N ASN A 501 -32.47 36.26 -11.42
CA ASN A 501 -33.66 35.38 -11.47
C ASN A 501 -33.33 34.01 -10.86
N CYS A 502 -33.62 33.84 -9.56
CA CYS A 502 -33.29 32.61 -8.82
C CYS A 502 -33.96 31.35 -9.40
N GLU A 503 -35.18 31.43 -9.92
CA GLU A 503 -35.87 30.29 -10.53
C GLU A 503 -35.10 29.78 -11.76
N ALA A 504 -34.61 30.70 -12.58
CA ALA A 504 -33.82 30.37 -13.77
C ALA A 504 -32.42 29.84 -13.44
N GLN A 505 -31.85 30.21 -12.29
CA GLN A 505 -30.49 29.83 -11.91
C GLN A 505 -30.39 28.47 -11.19
N PHE A 506 -31.35 28.19 -10.31
CA PHE A 506 -31.33 26.99 -9.46
C PHE A 506 -32.40 25.96 -9.84
N GLY A 507 -33.32 26.28 -10.76
CA GLY A 507 -34.41 25.39 -11.14
C GLY A 507 -35.41 25.13 -10.01
N ILE A 508 -35.39 25.94 -8.95
CA ILE A 508 -36.29 25.79 -7.79
C ILE A 508 -37.61 26.47 -8.13
N VAL A 509 -38.66 25.66 -8.34
CA VAL A 509 -40.05 26.10 -8.37
C VAL A 509 -40.77 25.42 -7.20
N TYR A 510 -40.91 26.11 -6.06
CA TYR A 510 -42.00 25.98 -5.07
C TYR A 510 -41.83 27.07 -3.98
N PRO A 511 -42.91 27.51 -3.32
CA PRO A 511 -43.04 28.85 -2.78
C PRO A 511 -42.34 28.94 -1.44
N ILE A 512 -41.54 29.98 -1.26
CA ILE A 512 -41.13 30.42 0.07
C ILE A 512 -42.33 31.16 0.67
N ASP A 513 -43.34 30.40 1.09
CA ASP A 513 -44.37 30.87 2.00
C ASP A 513 -44.09 30.27 3.38
N SER A 514 -43.25 30.98 4.14
CA SER A 514 -43.47 31.18 5.57
C SER A 514 -42.39 32.12 6.10
N GLU A 515 -42.83 33.20 6.72
CA GLU A 515 -42.03 34.14 7.53
C GLU A 515 -41.20 33.44 8.63
N ASP A 516 -41.38 32.13 8.85
CA ASP A 516 -40.74 31.37 9.92
C ASP A 516 -39.28 30.97 9.64
N THR A 517 -38.80 31.05 8.40
CA THR A 517 -37.39 30.67 8.08
C THR A 517 -36.41 31.84 8.22
N ILE A 518 -36.89 33.08 8.28
CA ILE A 518 -36.04 34.29 8.42
C ILE A 518 -35.59 34.48 9.88
N ASN A 519 -36.31 33.93 10.87
CA ASN A 519 -35.99 34.09 12.28
C ASN A 519 -35.04 33.01 12.85
N ALA A 520 -34.63 32.02 12.05
CA ALA A 520 -33.67 30.99 12.48
C ALA A 520 -32.21 31.30 12.06
N LEU A 521 -31.97 32.43 11.40
CA LEU A 521 -30.64 32.91 10.96
C LEU A 521 -30.35 34.36 11.40
N GLN A 522 -30.99 34.81 12.48
CA GLN A 522 -30.49 35.86 13.37
C GLN A 522 -29.91 35.20 14.61
#